data_AF-A0A9D2C980-F1
#
_entry.id   AF-A0A9D2C980-F1
#
_cell.length_a   1.000
_cell.length_b   1.000
_cell.length_c   1.000
_cell.angle_alpha   90.00
_cell.angle_beta   90.00
_cell.angle_gamma   90.00
#
_symmetry.space_group_name_H-M   'P 1'
#
loop_
_entity.id
_entity.type
_entity.pdbx_description
1 polymer ?
#
loop_
_entity_poly.entity_id
_entity_poly.type
_entity_poly.pdbx_seq_one_letter_code
_entity_poly.pdbx_strand_id
1 'polypeptide(L)'
;DDLVAEAVAQPHVPTVFVGKLRNATVTARAVYDEQIARGGRTAINLVLAGDAGAFAVEDYLAAGAVADGLAALGIDHSAPDAAVANEGFRALKRALKHLLSASATGRSLKAEGRGDEAKHAAELDAEHEATRVN
;
A
#
# COMPACT_ATOMS: atom_id res chain seq x y z
N ASP A 1 25.13 -4.84 -5.09
CA ASP A 1 24.28 -5.56 -4.14
C ASP A 1 23.76 -6.79 -4.86
N ASP A 2 24.04 -7.97 -4.32
CA ASP A 2 23.75 -9.25 -4.98
C ASP A 2 22.24 -9.42 -5.25
N LEU A 3 21.40 -8.84 -4.38
CA LEU A 3 19.94 -8.83 -4.57
C LEU A 3 19.50 -8.04 -5.79
N VAL A 4 20.17 -6.92 -6.10
CA VAL A 4 19.87 -6.12 -7.29
C VAL A 4 20.28 -6.88 -8.54
N ALA A 5 21.43 -7.58 -8.51
CA ALA A 5 21.88 -8.41 -9.61
C ALA A 5 20.92 -9.59 -9.86
N GLU A 6 20.46 -10.26 -8.81
CA GLU A 6 19.45 -11.32 -8.88
C GLU A 6 18.12 -10.81 -9.42
N ALA A 7 17.63 -9.65 -8.96
CA ALA A 7 16.40 -9.05 -9.44
C ALA A 7 16.47 -8.70 -10.93
N VAL A 8 17.60 -8.16 -11.40
CA VAL A 8 17.83 -7.85 -12.83
C VAL A 8 17.91 -9.12 -13.68
N ALA A 9 18.39 -10.23 -13.11
CA ALA A 9 18.49 -11.51 -13.80
C ALA A 9 17.16 -12.28 -13.90
N GLN A 10 16.09 -11.82 -13.22
CA GLN A 10 14.78 -12.47 -13.30
C GLN A 10 14.24 -12.43 -14.73
N PRO A 11 13.72 -13.55 -15.27
CA PRO A 11 13.20 -13.62 -16.63
C PRO A 11 11.88 -12.84 -16.83
N HIS A 12 11.34 -12.24 -15.77
CA HIS A 12 10.06 -11.55 -15.77
C HIS A 12 10.19 -10.17 -15.14
N VAL A 13 9.64 -9.16 -15.81
CA VAL A 13 9.52 -7.81 -15.24
C VAL A 13 8.28 -7.76 -14.34
N PRO A 14 8.42 -7.29 -13.08
CA PRO A 14 7.26 -7.11 -12.21
C PRO A 14 6.34 -6.02 -12.76
N THR A 15 5.03 -6.24 -12.67
CA THR A 15 4.07 -5.14 -12.83
C THR A 15 4.02 -4.38 -11.51
N VAL A 16 4.32 -3.08 -11.55
CA VAL A 16 4.38 -2.24 -10.34
C VAL A 16 3.22 -1.25 -10.34
N PHE A 17 2.55 -1.15 -9.20
CA PHE A 17 1.50 -0.16 -8.95
C PHE A 17 1.89 0.70 -7.74
N VAL A 18 1.50 1.98 -7.76
CA VAL A 18 1.60 2.86 -6.59
C VAL A 18 0.33 2.68 -5.75
N GLY A 19 0.47 2.02 -4.60
CA GLY A 19 -0.60 1.86 -3.61
C GLY A 19 -0.58 2.97 -2.56
N LYS A 20 -1.74 3.58 -2.33
CA LYS A 20 -1.99 4.62 -1.32
C LYS A 20 -3.33 4.34 -0.64
N LEU A 21 -3.58 4.96 0.51
CA LEU A 21 -4.94 5.01 1.06
C LEU A 21 -5.93 5.60 0.03
N ARG A 22 -5.51 6.64 -0.69
CA ARG A 22 -6.37 7.35 -1.64
C ARG A 22 -6.86 6.52 -2.82
N ASN A 23 -6.16 5.46 -3.21
CA ASN A 23 -6.51 4.63 -4.37
C ASN A 23 -6.53 3.12 -4.04
N ALA A 24 -6.73 2.76 -2.77
CA ALA A 24 -6.50 1.41 -2.27
C ALA A 24 -7.37 0.36 -3.00
N THR A 25 -8.67 0.63 -3.12
CA THR A 25 -9.63 -0.28 -3.76
C THR A 25 -9.33 -0.47 -5.24
N VAL A 26 -9.08 0.61 -5.97
CA VAL A 26 -8.79 0.55 -7.42
C VAL A 26 -7.43 -0.06 -7.72
N THR A 27 -6.45 0.12 -6.81
CA THR A 27 -5.16 -0.57 -6.89
C THR A 27 -5.32 -2.07 -6.67
N ALA A 28 -6.08 -2.49 -5.65
CA ALA A 28 -6.35 -3.90 -5.41
C ALA A 28 -7.05 -4.57 -6.61
N ARG A 29 -8.02 -3.86 -7.24
CA ARG A 29 -8.66 -4.31 -8.48
C ARG A 29 -7.64 -4.48 -9.61
N ALA A 30 -6.79 -3.49 -9.86
CA ALA A 30 -5.80 -3.57 -10.92
C ALA A 30 -4.80 -4.73 -10.72
N VAL A 31 -4.40 -4.99 -9.47
CA VAL A 31 -3.57 -6.16 -9.11
C VAL A 31 -4.30 -7.47 -9.37
N TYR A 32 -5.58 -7.55 -9.02
CA TYR A 32 -6.41 -8.72 -9.32
C TYR A 32 -6.54 -8.96 -10.83
N ASP A 33 -6.81 -7.91 -11.61
CA ASP A 33 -6.94 -8.00 -13.06
C ASP A 33 -5.63 -8.44 -13.73
N GLU A 34 -4.49 -7.95 -13.23
CA GLU A 34 -3.16 -8.40 -13.65
C GLU A 34 -2.92 -9.89 -13.33
N GLN A 35 -3.34 -10.37 -12.15
CA GLN A 35 -3.26 -11.79 -11.81
C GLN A 35 -4.10 -12.64 -12.78
N ILE A 36 -5.31 -12.20 -13.12
CA ILE A 36 -6.16 -12.88 -14.10
C ILE A 36 -5.49 -12.90 -15.48
N ALA A 37 -4.94 -11.77 -15.94
CA ALA A 37 -4.26 -11.66 -17.23
C ALA A 37 -3.05 -12.60 -17.34
N ARG A 38 -2.33 -12.85 -16.24
CA ARG A 38 -1.20 -13.79 -16.18
C ARG A 38 -1.62 -15.26 -16.22
N GLY A 39 -2.89 -15.58 -15.96
CA GLY A 39 -3.43 -16.95 -16.06
C GLY A 39 -2.88 -17.95 -15.04
N GLY A 40 -2.22 -17.48 -13.98
CA GLY A 40 -1.56 -18.33 -12.97
C GLY A 40 -1.42 -17.63 -11.62
N ARG A 41 -0.88 -18.36 -10.63
CA ARG A 41 -0.60 -17.80 -9.30
C ARG A 41 0.45 -16.70 -9.42
N THR A 42 0.08 -15.47 -9.08
CA THR A 42 0.98 -14.31 -9.09
C THR A 42 1.34 -13.97 -7.66
N ALA A 43 2.64 -13.88 -7.36
CA ALA A 43 3.10 -13.37 -6.08
C ALA A 43 2.82 -11.87 -6.00
N ILE A 44 2.12 -11.43 -4.96
CA ILE A 44 1.81 -10.02 -4.71
C ILE A 44 2.65 -9.57 -3.52
N ASN A 45 3.51 -8.58 -3.74
CA ASN A 45 4.37 -8.02 -2.70
C ASN A 45 3.94 -6.58 -2.43
N LEU A 46 3.61 -6.27 -1.17
CA LEU A 46 3.36 -4.90 -0.73
C LEU A 46 4.69 -4.33 -0.22
N VAL A 47 5.31 -3.47 -1.03
CA VAL A 47 6.62 -2.88 -0.72
C VAL A 47 6.41 -1.51 -0.09
N LEU A 48 6.70 -1.41 1.20
CA LEU A 48 6.54 -0.19 2.00
C LEU A 48 7.85 0.61 1.93
N ALA A 49 7.76 1.90 1.56
CA ALA A 49 8.94 2.74 1.41
C ALA A 49 9.57 3.08 2.78
N GLY A 50 8.72 3.24 3.80
CA GLY A 50 9.14 3.72 5.11
C GLY A 50 9.57 5.18 5.07
N ASP A 51 10.24 5.61 6.13
CA ASP A 51 10.85 6.95 6.23
C ASP A 51 12.34 6.81 6.55
N ALA A 52 13.20 7.08 5.57
CA ALA A 52 14.65 6.94 5.67
C ALA A 52 15.13 5.59 6.26
N GLY A 53 14.46 4.49 5.88
CA GLY A 53 14.76 3.14 6.37
C GLY A 53 14.11 2.78 7.72
N ALA A 54 13.30 3.68 8.29
CA ALA A 54 12.48 3.41 9.46
C ALA A 54 11.03 3.05 9.09
N PHE A 55 10.35 2.41 10.02
CA PHE A 55 8.93 2.10 9.90
C PHE A 55 8.08 3.37 9.80
N ALA A 56 7.21 3.42 8.79
CA ALA A 56 6.18 4.44 8.62
C ALA A 56 4.79 3.82 8.82
N VAL A 57 4.05 4.28 9.84
CA VAL A 57 2.72 3.72 10.16
C VAL A 57 1.70 4.01 9.06
N GLU A 58 1.83 5.15 8.38
CA GLU A 58 1.02 5.55 7.23
C GLU A 58 1.13 4.57 6.06
N ASP A 59 2.34 4.10 5.76
CA ASP A 59 2.58 3.09 4.74
C ASP A 59 1.93 1.77 5.13
N TYR A 60 2.08 1.37 6.40
CA TYR A 60 1.51 0.12 6.90
C TYR A 60 -0.04 0.14 6.87
N LEU A 61 -0.65 1.30 7.16
CA LEU A 61 -2.10 1.51 7.00
C LEU A 61 -2.52 1.48 5.53
N ALA A 62 -1.73 2.06 4.62
CA ALA A 62 -2.00 1.99 3.18
C ALA A 62 -1.90 0.55 2.64
N ALA A 63 -0.89 -0.20 3.07
CA ALA A 63 -0.76 -1.63 2.75
C ALA A 63 -1.96 -2.43 3.27
N GLY A 64 -2.40 -2.17 4.51
CA GLY A 64 -3.61 -2.78 5.06
C GLY A 64 -4.86 -2.48 4.24
N ALA A 65 -5.00 -1.26 3.71
CA ALA A 65 -6.13 -0.88 2.86
C ALA A 65 -6.14 -1.63 1.52
N VAL A 66 -4.97 -1.74 0.87
CA VAL A 66 -4.82 -2.52 -0.36
C VAL A 66 -5.07 -4.01 -0.10
N ALA A 67 -4.56 -4.54 1.02
CA ALA A 67 -4.78 -5.92 1.43
C ALA A 67 -6.26 -6.23 1.70
N ASP A 68 -7.00 -5.32 2.36
CA ASP A 68 -8.45 -5.46 2.56
C ASP A 68 -9.19 -5.51 1.21
N GLY A 69 -8.78 -4.65 0.26
CA GLY A 69 -9.27 -4.69 -1.11
C GLY A 69 -8.99 -6.02 -1.82
N LEU A 70 -7.78 -6.56 -1.70
CA LEU A 70 -7.42 -7.86 -2.29
C LEU A 70 -8.22 -9.00 -1.66
N ALA A 71 -8.38 -9.00 -0.34
CA ALA A 71 -9.18 -9.98 0.38
C ALA A 71 -10.66 -9.95 -0.05
N ALA A 72 -11.22 -8.75 -0.26
CA ALA A 72 -12.57 -8.58 -0.79
C ALA A 72 -12.75 -9.16 -2.22
N LEU A 73 -11.65 -9.35 -2.96
CA LEU A 73 -11.63 -9.98 -4.29
C LEU A 73 -11.32 -11.48 -4.26
N GLY A 74 -11.20 -12.06 -3.06
CA GLY A 74 -10.89 -13.48 -2.87
C GLY A 74 -9.41 -13.83 -2.88
N ILE A 75 -8.52 -12.83 -2.76
CA ILE A 75 -7.09 -13.05 -2.53
C ILE A 75 -6.85 -12.93 -1.02
N ASP A 76 -7.03 -14.03 -0.29
CA ASP A 76 -6.99 -14.08 1.18
C ASP A 76 -5.79 -14.85 1.76
N HIS A 77 -5.11 -15.67 0.95
CA HIS A 77 -3.83 -16.26 1.32
C HIS A 77 -2.75 -15.17 1.41
N SER A 78 -2.32 -14.85 2.63
CA SER A 78 -1.40 -13.74 2.91
C SER A 78 -0.29 -14.16 3.87
N ALA A 79 0.83 -13.43 3.81
CA ALA A 79 1.90 -13.53 4.80
C ALA A 79 1.44 -12.94 6.16
N PRO A 80 2.05 -13.35 7.30
CA PRO A 80 1.60 -12.91 8.63
C PRO A 80 1.56 -11.39 8.81
N ASP A 81 2.55 -10.68 8.29
CA ASP A 81 2.66 -9.23 8.32
C ASP A 81 1.57 -8.55 7.48
N ALA A 82 1.22 -9.11 6.32
CA ALA A 82 0.10 -8.63 5.51
C ALA A 82 -1.26 -8.85 6.22
N ALA A 83 -1.44 -9.97 6.91
CA ALA A 83 -2.63 -10.24 7.72
C ALA A 83 -2.78 -9.22 8.86
N VAL A 84 -1.67 -8.92 9.56
CA VAL A 84 -1.66 -7.90 10.63
C VAL A 84 -1.97 -6.51 10.08
N ALA A 85 -1.41 -6.13 8.92
CA ALA A 85 -1.72 -4.86 8.27
C ALA A 85 -3.21 -4.76 7.90
N ASN A 86 -3.76 -5.82 7.30
CA ASN A 86 -5.17 -5.87 6.90
C ASN A 86 -6.10 -5.72 8.10
N GLU A 87 -5.95 -6.55 9.14
CA GLU A 87 -6.82 -6.50 10.31
C GLU A 87 -6.64 -5.20 11.13
N GLY A 88 -5.41 -4.69 11.22
CA GLY A 88 -5.13 -3.38 11.78
C GLY A 88 -5.87 -2.27 11.05
N PHE A 89 -5.81 -2.25 9.71
CA PHE A 89 -6.54 -1.30 8.89
C PHE A 89 -8.06 -1.43 9.08
N ARG A 90 -8.62 -2.64 9.03
CA ARG A 90 -10.07 -2.87 9.18
C ARG A 90 -10.61 -2.29 10.49
N ALA A 91 -9.89 -2.47 11.59
CA ALA A 91 -10.26 -1.91 12.88
C ALA A 91 -10.10 -0.37 12.92
N LEU A 92 -9.05 0.16 12.29
CA LEU A 92 -8.63 1.56 12.41
C LEU A 92 -9.11 2.48 11.28
N LYS A 93 -9.79 1.96 10.25
CA LYS A 93 -10.23 2.68 9.04
C LYS A 93 -10.95 4.00 9.32
N ARG A 94 -11.73 4.07 10.41
CA ARG A 94 -12.46 5.29 10.81
C ARG A 94 -11.58 6.38 11.44
N ALA A 95 -10.35 6.03 11.85
CA ALA A 95 -9.42 6.92 12.53
C ALA A 95 -8.23 7.37 11.66
N LEU A 96 -8.20 7.02 10.37
CA LEU A 96 -7.04 7.26 9.48
C LEU A 96 -6.53 8.71 9.53
N LYS A 97 -7.43 9.71 9.48
CA LYS A 97 -7.05 11.13 9.55
C LYS A 97 -6.27 11.46 10.83
N HIS A 98 -6.70 10.92 11.97
CA HIS A 98 -6.04 11.13 13.25
C HIS A 98 -4.71 10.39 13.31
N LEU A 99 -4.67 9.13 12.85
CA LEU A 99 -3.47 8.31 12.85
C LEU A 99 -2.37 8.90 11.97
N LEU A 100 -2.70 9.32 10.73
CA LEU A 100 -1.75 9.96 9.83
C LEU A 100 -1.29 11.32 10.35
N SER A 101 -2.20 12.14 10.90
CA SER A 101 -1.79 13.42 11.52
C SER A 101 -0.89 13.23 12.74
N ALA A 102 -1.03 12.10 13.45
CA ALA A 102 -0.25 11.77 14.62
C ALA A 102 1.03 10.98 14.32
N SER A 103 1.28 10.54 13.08
CA SER A 103 2.46 9.77 12.71
C SER A 103 3.74 10.62 12.73
N ALA A 104 4.92 10.00 12.58
CA ALA A 104 6.18 10.72 12.52
C ALA A 104 6.19 11.74 11.36
N THR A 105 5.86 11.27 10.15
CA THR A 105 5.72 12.11 8.95
C THR A 105 4.63 13.16 9.13
N GLY A 106 3.46 12.80 9.67
CA GLY A 106 2.38 13.77 9.91
C GLY A 106 2.76 14.88 10.88
N ARG A 107 3.50 14.56 11.95
CA ARG A 107 4.03 15.56 12.88
C ARG A 107 5.13 16.42 12.25
N SER A 108 6.00 15.86 11.41
CA SER A 108 7.01 16.63 10.66
C SER A 108 6.35 17.63 9.71
N LEU A 109 5.42 17.15 8.87
CA LEU A 109 4.62 18.00 7.98
C LEU A 109 3.91 19.10 8.75
N LYS A 110 3.32 18.79 9.91
CA LYS A 110 2.67 19.81 10.75
C LYS A 110 3.66 20.86 11.26
N ALA A 111 4.86 20.47 11.69
CA ALA A 111 5.90 21.39 12.14
C ALA A 111 6.37 22.34 11.00
N GLU A 112 6.31 21.85 9.76
CA GLU A 112 6.60 22.62 8.54
C GLU A 112 5.40 23.46 8.05
N GLY A 113 4.26 23.48 8.76
CA GLY A 113 3.04 24.17 8.32
C GLY A 113 2.25 23.45 7.21
N ARG A 114 2.65 22.22 6.87
CA ARG A 114 2.11 21.36 5.80
C ARG A 114 1.19 20.25 6.31
N GLY A 115 0.63 20.41 7.52
CA GLY A 115 -0.17 19.38 8.18
C GLY A 115 -1.42 18.93 7.41
N ASP A 116 -1.91 19.74 6.48
CA ASP A 116 -3.04 19.38 5.61
C ASP A 116 -2.68 18.29 4.58
N GLU A 117 -1.40 18.13 4.22
CA GLU A 117 -0.94 17.04 3.35
C GLU A 117 -1.19 15.66 4.01
N ALA A 118 -0.95 15.54 5.32
CA ALA A 118 -1.23 14.31 6.06
C ALA A 118 -2.74 13.99 6.11
N LYS A 119 -3.58 15.03 6.23
CA LYS A 119 -5.05 14.85 6.20
C LYS A 119 -5.54 14.45 4.82
N HIS A 120 -4.98 15.06 3.77
CA HIS A 120 -5.29 14.75 2.38
C HIS A 120 -4.88 13.32 2.02
N ALA A 121 -3.69 12.88 2.44
CA ALA A 121 -3.22 11.51 2.26
C ALA A 121 -4.11 10.46 2.96
N ALA A 122 -4.81 10.84 4.03
CA ALA A 122 -5.68 9.96 4.80
C ALA A 122 -7.09 9.75 4.21
N GLU A 123 -7.43 10.41 3.10
CA GLU A 123 -8.72 10.23 2.42
C GLU A 123 -8.73 8.89 1.69
N LEU A 124 -9.35 7.88 2.29
CA LEU A 124 -9.48 6.57 1.68
C LEU A 124 -10.31 6.62 0.39
N ASP A 125 -9.80 6.01 -0.68
CA ASP A 125 -10.48 5.82 -1.98
C ASP A 125 -11.02 7.11 -2.64
N ALA A 126 -10.36 8.25 -2.39
CA ALA A 126 -10.65 9.52 -3.04
C ALA A 126 -10.15 9.59 -4.51
N GLU A 127 -9.29 8.66 -4.92
CA GLU A 127 -8.79 8.48 -6.28
C GLU A 127 -9.38 7.19 -6.88
N HIS A 128 -9.76 7.24 -8.16
CA HIS A 128 -10.52 6.17 -8.81
C HIS A 128 -9.76 5.48 -9.97
N GLU A 129 -8.47 5.77 -10.10
CA GLU A 129 -7.60 5.16 -11.10
C GLU A 129 -6.37 4.56 -10.41
N ALA A 130 -5.97 3.36 -10.85
CA ALA A 130 -4.73 2.75 -10.39
C ALA A 130 -3.54 3.40 -11.11
N THR A 131 -2.46 3.67 -10.38
CA THR A 131 -1.24 4.22 -10.96
C THR A 131 -0.25 3.09 -11.23
N ARG A 132 -0.12 2.66 -12.48
CA ARG A 132 0.92 1.71 -12.92
C ARG A 132 2.23 2.44 -13.18
N VAL A 133 3.34 1.91 -12.67
CA VAL A 133 4.68 2.38 -12.98
C VAL A 133 5.24 1.53 -14.11
N ASN A 134 5.69 2.17 -15.19
CA ASN A 134 6.34 1.54 -16.33
C ASN A 134 7.86 1.59 -16.19
#